data_AF-A0A6I3U469-F1
#
_entry.id   AF-A0A6I3U469-F1
#
_cell.length_a   1.000
_cell.length_b   1.000
_cell.length_c   1.000
_cell.angle_alpha   90.00
_cell.angle_beta   90.00
_cell.angle_gamma   90.00
#
_symmetry.space_group_name_H-M   'P 1'
#
loop_
_entity.id
_entity.type
_entity.pdbx_description
1 polymer ?
#
loop_
_entity_poly.entity_id
_entity_poly.type
_entity_poly.pdbx_seq_one_letter_code
_entity_poly.pdbx_strand_id
1 'polypeptide(L)'
;LLKKMMQVALATFFFGLLGTSTVFADDSEGWQFVQENGRTYYKKGDLKETYWRVIDGKYYYFDPLSGEMVVGWQYIPAPHKGVTIGPSPRIEIALRPDWFYFGQDGVLQEFVGKQVLEAKTATNTNKHHGEEYDSPAEKRVYYFEDQRSYHTLKTGWIYEEGHWYYLQKDGGFDSRINRLTVGELARGWVKDSPLTYDEEKLKAAPWYYLDPTTGIMQTGWQFLGNRWYY
;
A
#
# COMPACT_ATOMS: atom_id res chain seq x y z
N LEU A 1 24.55 39.49 -49.50
CA LEU A 1 25.76 38.64 -49.59
C LEU A 1 26.55 38.79 -48.30
N LEU A 2 26.69 37.68 -47.53
CA LEU A 2 27.66 37.36 -46.46
C LEU A 2 28.00 38.39 -45.36
N LYS A 3 28.40 38.08 -44.12
CA LYS A 3 28.40 36.95 -43.18
C LYS A 3 29.33 37.43 -42.04
N LYS A 4 28.95 37.36 -40.76
CA LYS A 4 29.77 36.85 -39.63
C LYS A 4 29.27 37.27 -38.24
N MET A 5 29.08 36.23 -37.43
CA MET A 5 29.10 36.06 -35.97
C MET A 5 30.21 36.90 -35.27
N MET A 6 30.25 37.20 -33.95
CA MET A 6 29.90 36.43 -32.75
C MET A 6 30.03 37.33 -31.49
N GLN A 7 29.18 37.08 -30.47
CA GLN A 7 29.25 37.26 -28.99
C GLN A 7 30.25 38.23 -28.32
N VAL A 8 29.82 38.94 -27.26
CA VAL A 8 30.07 38.64 -25.82
C VAL A 8 29.19 39.57 -24.94
N ALA A 9 28.71 38.99 -23.83
CA ALA A 9 27.73 39.48 -22.86
C ALA A 9 28.27 40.45 -21.79
N LEU A 10 27.38 41.20 -21.11
CA LEU A 10 27.37 41.40 -19.64
C LEU A 10 26.05 42.08 -19.21
N ALA A 11 25.09 41.30 -18.72
CA ALA A 11 24.72 41.11 -17.31
C ALA A 11 23.87 42.25 -16.71
N THR A 12 22.56 42.00 -16.62
CA THR A 12 21.66 42.69 -15.68
C THR A 12 21.11 41.68 -14.70
N PHE A 13 21.47 41.87 -13.44
CA PHE A 13 20.94 41.16 -12.27
C PHE A 13 19.43 41.40 -12.15
N PHE A 14 18.65 40.33 -12.08
CA PHE A 14 17.29 40.37 -11.52
C PHE A 14 17.25 39.42 -10.33
N PHE A 15 17.18 39.99 -9.13
CA PHE A 15 16.71 39.28 -7.95
C PHE A 15 15.19 39.19 -8.04
N GLY A 16 14.70 38.09 -8.60
CA GLY A 16 13.30 37.73 -8.61
C GLY A 16 13.11 36.55 -7.65
N LEU A 17 12.36 36.78 -6.59
CA LEU A 17 11.83 35.80 -5.65
C LEU A 17 11.37 34.53 -6.42
N LEU A 18 12.05 33.41 -6.19
CA LEU A 18 11.61 32.07 -6.63
C LEU A 18 10.37 31.69 -5.82
N GLY A 19 9.23 32.27 -6.18
CA GLY A 19 7.94 31.64 -5.91
C GLY A 19 7.88 30.41 -6.81
N THR A 20 8.05 29.21 -6.23
CA THR A 20 7.64 27.97 -6.89
C THR A 20 6.12 27.97 -6.94
N SER A 21 5.53 28.69 -7.89
CA SER A 21 4.15 28.44 -8.30
C SER A 21 4.16 27.08 -8.97
N THR A 22 3.90 26.03 -8.18
CA THR A 22 3.40 24.77 -8.73
C THR A 22 2.08 25.11 -9.41
N VAL A 23 2.12 25.28 -10.73
CA VAL A 23 0.94 25.25 -11.57
C VAL A 23 0.38 23.84 -11.44
N PHE A 24 -0.66 23.66 -10.64
CA PHE A 24 -1.48 22.47 -10.77
C PHE A 24 -2.10 22.56 -12.17
N ALA A 25 -1.66 21.71 -13.08
CA ALA A 25 -2.40 21.50 -14.32
C ALA A 25 -3.82 21.09 -13.91
N ASP A 26 -4.81 21.79 -14.43
CA ASP A 26 -6.20 21.36 -14.37
C ASP A 26 -6.31 20.13 -15.28
N ASP A 27 -5.98 18.95 -14.75
CA ASP A 27 -5.91 17.67 -15.47
C ASP A 27 -7.30 17.15 -15.88
N SER A 28 -8.39 17.88 -15.60
CA SER A 28 -9.76 17.46 -15.92
C SER A 28 -10.14 17.78 -17.37
N GLU A 29 -9.39 17.29 -18.36
CA GLU A 29 -9.69 17.43 -19.80
C GLU A 29 -11.03 16.77 -20.23
N GLY A 30 -12.15 17.04 -19.57
CA GLY A 30 -13.43 16.36 -19.71
C GLY A 30 -13.57 15.07 -18.88
N TRP A 31 -12.64 14.80 -17.96
CA TRP A 31 -12.77 13.70 -17.01
C TRP A 31 -13.59 14.11 -15.79
N GLN A 32 -14.48 13.22 -15.34
CA GLN A 32 -15.32 13.46 -14.17
C GLN A 32 -15.71 12.16 -13.47
N PHE A 33 -16.05 12.25 -12.19
CA PHE A 33 -16.68 11.15 -11.49
C PHE A 33 -18.11 10.95 -11.98
N VAL A 34 -18.48 9.71 -12.24
CA VAL A 34 -19.82 9.32 -12.70
C VAL A 34 -20.28 8.12 -11.87
N GLN A 35 -21.53 8.15 -11.43
CA GLN A 35 -22.16 7.03 -10.73
C GLN A 35 -23.17 6.33 -11.67
N GLU A 36 -22.97 5.04 -11.90
CA GLU A 36 -23.80 4.20 -12.77
C GLU A 36 -24.09 2.88 -12.04
N ASN A 37 -25.37 2.47 -11.95
CA ASN A 37 -25.79 1.21 -11.30
C ASN A 37 -25.22 1.00 -9.88
N GLY A 38 -25.14 2.07 -9.09
CA GLY A 38 -24.59 2.05 -7.74
C GLY A 38 -23.07 2.09 -7.66
N ARG A 39 -22.35 2.06 -8.79
CA ARG A 39 -20.88 2.07 -8.86
C ARG A 39 -20.35 3.43 -9.25
N THR A 40 -19.16 3.76 -8.79
CA THR A 40 -18.46 5.01 -9.17
C THR A 40 -17.33 4.73 -10.13
N TYR A 41 -17.21 5.58 -11.14
CA TYR A 41 -16.18 5.55 -12.17
C TYR A 41 -15.58 6.95 -12.33
N TYR A 42 -14.39 7.04 -12.91
CA TYR A 42 -13.85 8.29 -13.45
C TYR A 42 -13.84 8.17 -14.97
N LYS A 43 -14.58 9.04 -15.68
CA LYS A 43 -14.89 8.88 -17.11
C LYS A 43 -14.64 10.15 -17.93
N LYS A 44 -14.27 9.96 -19.19
CA LYS A 44 -14.25 10.98 -20.26
C LYS A 44 -15.02 10.45 -21.46
N GLY A 45 -16.26 10.90 -21.63
CA GLY A 45 -17.20 10.26 -22.55
C GLY A 45 -17.44 8.80 -22.16
N ASP A 46 -17.24 7.89 -23.11
CA ASP A 46 -17.39 6.44 -22.87
C ASP A 46 -16.13 5.76 -22.30
N LEU A 47 -15.01 6.49 -22.21
CA LEU A 47 -13.76 5.97 -21.64
C LEU A 47 -13.84 5.97 -20.12
N LYS A 48 -13.34 4.89 -19.51
CA LYS A 48 -13.19 4.71 -18.06
C LYS A 48 -11.71 4.67 -17.70
N GLU A 49 -11.35 5.34 -16.61
CA GLU A 49 -10.02 5.22 -16.02
C GLU A 49 -9.87 3.84 -15.36
N THR A 50 -8.65 3.31 -15.37
CA THR A 50 -8.30 2.03 -14.74
C THR A 50 -6.97 2.17 -14.01
N TYR A 51 -6.70 1.29 -13.04
CA TYR A 51 -5.51 1.34 -12.18
C TYR A 51 -5.43 2.64 -11.34
N TRP A 52 -4.22 3.03 -10.95
CA TRP A 52 -3.95 4.18 -10.11
C TRP A 52 -4.16 5.49 -10.86
N ARG A 53 -4.84 6.45 -10.22
CA ARG A 53 -5.00 7.82 -10.74
C ARG A 53 -4.80 8.85 -9.63
N VAL A 54 -4.13 9.94 -9.97
CA VAL A 54 -4.10 11.14 -9.14
C VAL A 54 -5.14 12.11 -9.67
N ILE A 55 -6.02 12.58 -8.77
CA ILE A 55 -7.07 13.57 -9.06
C ILE A 55 -7.01 14.58 -7.93
N ASP A 56 -6.76 15.85 -8.26
CA ASP A 56 -6.60 16.95 -7.29
C ASP A 56 -5.59 16.65 -6.17
N GLY A 57 -4.48 16.01 -6.52
CA GLY A 57 -3.43 15.62 -5.58
C GLY A 57 -3.78 14.43 -4.67
N LYS A 58 -4.95 13.81 -4.85
CA LYS A 58 -5.37 12.61 -4.12
C LYS A 58 -5.24 11.37 -4.98
N TYR A 59 -4.85 10.25 -4.35
CA TYR A 59 -4.68 8.97 -5.04
C TYR A 59 -5.97 8.14 -4.97
N TYR A 60 -6.36 7.60 -6.12
CA TYR A 60 -7.47 6.68 -6.30
C TYR A 60 -6.99 5.42 -7.02
N TYR A 61 -7.75 4.35 -6.90
CA TYR A 61 -7.54 3.14 -7.69
C TYR A 61 -8.86 2.69 -8.31
N PHE A 62 -8.81 2.37 -9.60
CA PHE A 62 -9.93 1.87 -10.38
C PHE A 62 -9.62 0.44 -10.81
N ASP A 63 -10.61 -0.44 -10.69
CA ASP A 63 -10.44 -1.85 -11.04
C ASP A 63 -9.97 -1.97 -12.51
N PRO A 64 -8.90 -2.74 -12.79
CA PRO A 64 -8.34 -2.90 -14.12
C PRO A 64 -9.29 -3.47 -15.18
N LEU A 65 -10.32 -4.21 -14.76
CA LEU A 65 -11.25 -4.89 -15.66
C LEU A 65 -12.53 -4.08 -15.88
N SER A 66 -13.10 -3.51 -14.81
CA SER A 66 -14.40 -2.82 -14.85
C SER A 66 -14.28 -1.28 -14.87
N GLY A 67 -13.16 -0.73 -14.40
CA GLY A 67 -12.98 0.70 -14.13
C GLY A 67 -13.73 1.20 -12.89
N GLU A 68 -14.28 0.30 -12.08
CA GLU A 68 -15.00 0.64 -10.86
C GLU A 68 -14.02 1.15 -9.79
N MET A 69 -14.34 2.27 -9.16
CA MET A 69 -13.55 2.84 -8.07
C MET A 69 -13.56 1.89 -6.88
N VAL A 70 -12.39 1.61 -6.30
CA VAL A 70 -12.28 0.74 -5.13
C VAL A 70 -12.40 1.50 -3.82
N VAL A 71 -12.80 0.82 -2.75
CA VAL A 71 -12.87 1.36 -1.38
C VAL A 71 -12.39 0.32 -0.35
N GLY A 72 -12.10 0.76 0.86
CA GLY A 72 -11.71 -0.09 1.98
C GLY A 72 -10.38 -0.82 1.77
N TRP A 73 -10.26 -2.00 2.36
CA TRP A 73 -9.07 -2.85 2.23
C TRP A 73 -8.93 -3.43 0.82
N GLN A 74 -7.80 -3.14 0.18
CA GLN A 74 -7.49 -3.57 -1.18
C GLN A 74 -6.15 -4.26 -1.26
N TYR A 75 -6.13 -5.48 -1.79
CA TYR A 75 -4.89 -6.16 -2.10
C TYR A 75 -4.52 -5.90 -3.56
N ILE A 76 -3.62 -4.94 -3.77
CA ILE A 76 -3.26 -4.49 -5.12
C ILE A 76 -1.96 -5.20 -5.52
N PRO A 77 -1.94 -5.90 -6.68
CA PRO A 77 -0.73 -6.53 -7.16
C PRO A 77 0.35 -5.49 -7.50
N ALA A 78 1.62 -5.94 -7.53
CA ALA A 78 2.72 -5.07 -7.94
C ALA A 78 2.37 -4.37 -9.26
N PRO A 79 2.61 -3.06 -9.38
CA PRO A 79 2.21 -2.32 -10.58
C PRO A 79 2.85 -2.97 -11.81
N HIS A 80 2.01 -3.34 -12.79
CA HIS A 80 2.50 -3.84 -14.06
C HIS A 80 3.35 -2.76 -14.74
N LYS A 81 4.45 -3.15 -15.41
CA LYS A 81 5.30 -2.24 -16.20
C LYS A 81 4.41 -1.39 -17.12
N GLY A 82 4.47 -0.06 -16.98
CA GLY A 82 3.81 0.89 -17.90
C GLY A 82 2.87 1.92 -17.27
N VAL A 83 2.71 1.96 -15.95
CA VAL A 83 1.87 3.00 -15.30
C VAL A 83 2.72 4.24 -14.99
N THR A 84 2.59 5.28 -15.80
CA THR A 84 3.11 6.63 -15.48
C THR A 84 2.26 7.23 -14.36
N ILE A 85 2.85 7.38 -13.17
CA ILE A 85 2.28 8.13 -12.04
C ILE A 85 2.71 9.59 -12.19
N GLY A 86 1.88 10.42 -12.84
CA GLY A 86 2.17 11.85 -13.04
C GLY A 86 3.45 12.15 -13.84
N PRO A 87 3.85 13.43 -13.98
CA PRO A 87 4.91 13.87 -14.89
C PRO A 87 6.34 13.51 -14.43
N SER A 88 6.50 12.63 -13.43
CA SER A 88 7.81 12.23 -12.92
C SER A 88 8.01 10.72 -13.04
N PRO A 89 9.09 10.25 -13.65
CA PRO A 89 9.43 8.83 -13.64
C PRO A 89 9.79 8.42 -12.21
N ARG A 90 8.88 7.70 -11.53
CA ARG A 90 9.20 7.10 -10.22
C ARG A 90 9.96 5.79 -10.45
N ILE A 91 11.26 5.91 -10.19
CA ILE A 91 12.26 4.85 -10.12
C ILE A 91 11.77 3.75 -9.17
N GLU A 92 11.75 2.51 -9.68
CA GLU A 92 11.60 1.23 -8.97
C GLU A 92 10.54 1.18 -7.85
N ILE A 93 9.25 1.18 -8.24
CA ILE A 93 8.14 0.84 -7.33
C ILE A 93 8.17 -0.67 -7.06
N ALA A 94 7.93 -1.04 -5.80
CA ALA A 94 7.94 -2.38 -5.24
C ALA A 94 7.55 -3.50 -6.22
N LEU A 95 8.45 -4.48 -6.39
CA LEU A 95 8.20 -5.72 -7.14
C LEU A 95 7.16 -6.64 -6.47
N ARG A 96 6.46 -6.19 -5.43
CA ARG A 96 5.58 -7.04 -4.61
C ARG A 96 4.17 -6.46 -4.46
N PRO A 97 3.16 -7.32 -4.50
CA PRO A 97 1.78 -6.96 -4.17
C PRO A 97 1.68 -6.53 -2.70
N ASP A 98 0.76 -5.63 -2.38
CA ASP A 98 0.58 -5.13 -1.01
C ASP A 98 -0.89 -4.77 -0.69
N TRP A 99 -1.17 -4.59 0.60
CA TRP A 99 -2.44 -4.11 1.11
C TRP A 99 -2.46 -2.58 1.22
N PHE A 100 -3.53 -2.00 0.70
CA PHE A 100 -3.84 -0.57 0.75
C PHE A 100 -5.20 -0.37 1.41
N TYR A 101 -5.42 0.82 1.94
CA TYR A 101 -6.70 1.19 2.55
C TYR A 101 -7.25 2.44 1.89
N PHE A 102 -8.45 2.36 1.34
CA PHE A 102 -9.14 3.47 0.70
C PHE A 102 -10.33 3.92 1.53
N GLY A 103 -10.54 5.24 1.63
CA GLY A 103 -11.73 5.80 2.23
C GLY A 103 -12.98 5.42 1.43
N GLN A 104 -14.16 5.66 2.02
CA GLN A 104 -15.44 5.49 1.31
C GLN A 104 -15.61 6.51 0.17
N ASP A 105 -14.81 7.59 0.17
CA ASP A 105 -14.69 8.52 -0.96
C ASP A 105 -13.73 8.02 -2.06
N GLY A 106 -13.15 6.83 -1.90
CA GLY A 106 -12.20 6.24 -2.84
C GLY A 106 -10.77 6.76 -2.74
N VAL A 107 -10.48 7.63 -1.77
CA VAL A 107 -9.16 8.23 -1.58
C VAL A 107 -8.26 7.27 -0.78
N LEU A 108 -7.07 6.99 -1.31
CA LEU A 108 -6.04 6.23 -0.60
C LEU A 108 -5.71 6.92 0.74
N GLN A 109 -5.78 6.16 1.82
CA GLN A 109 -5.36 6.64 3.13
C GLN A 109 -3.86 6.51 3.30
N GLU A 110 -3.23 7.64 3.55
CA GLU A 110 -1.78 7.82 3.68
C GLU A 110 -1.34 7.66 5.15
N PHE A 111 -1.66 6.50 5.74
CA PHE A 111 -1.38 6.26 7.15
C PHE A 111 0.11 6.09 7.44
N VAL A 112 0.55 6.61 8.59
CA VAL A 112 1.87 6.35 9.17
C VAL A 112 1.70 5.86 10.60
N GLY A 113 2.46 4.83 10.98
CA GLY A 113 2.44 4.25 12.31
C GLY A 113 1.21 3.40 12.59
N LYS A 114 0.82 3.35 13.87
CA LYS A 114 -0.21 2.45 14.40
C LYS A 114 -1.62 2.98 14.11
N GLN A 115 -2.45 2.17 13.47
CA GLN A 115 -3.85 2.47 13.14
C GLN A 115 -4.79 1.38 13.64
N VAL A 116 -6.03 1.75 13.96
CA VAL A 116 -7.08 0.81 14.37
C VAL A 116 -8.17 0.81 13.31
N LEU A 117 -8.20 -0.23 12.49
CA LEU A 117 -9.08 -0.38 11.33
C LEU A 117 -9.91 -1.66 11.49
N GLU A 118 -10.98 -1.81 10.71
CA GLU A 118 -11.73 -3.06 10.63
C GLU A 118 -10.83 -4.23 10.26
N ALA A 119 -11.10 -5.40 10.84
CA ALA A 119 -10.42 -6.62 10.49
C ALA A 119 -10.65 -6.96 9.01
N LYS A 120 -9.61 -7.45 8.33
CA LYS A 120 -9.76 -7.96 6.96
C LYS A 120 -10.52 -9.28 6.96
N THR A 121 -11.55 -9.39 6.13
CA THR A 121 -12.34 -10.60 5.94
C THR A 121 -12.52 -10.88 4.45
N ALA A 122 -12.99 -12.10 4.13
CA ALA A 122 -13.33 -12.46 2.77
C ALA A 122 -14.50 -11.63 2.19
N THR A 123 -15.28 -10.97 3.04
CA THR A 123 -16.49 -10.23 2.66
C THR A 123 -16.31 -8.72 2.61
N ASN A 124 -15.27 -8.15 3.23
CA ASN A 124 -15.05 -6.69 3.23
C ASN A 124 -13.80 -6.24 2.45
N THR A 125 -12.99 -7.17 1.96
CA THR A 125 -11.80 -6.87 1.16
C THR A 125 -12.13 -6.86 -0.32
N ASN A 126 -11.36 -6.08 -1.09
CA ASN A 126 -11.46 -5.99 -2.55
C ASN A 126 -12.83 -5.50 -3.05
N LYS A 127 -13.37 -4.49 -2.37
CA LYS A 127 -14.68 -3.89 -2.64
C LYS A 127 -14.62 -2.67 -3.54
N HIS A 128 -15.67 -2.49 -4.32
CA HIS A 128 -15.87 -1.27 -5.10
C HIS A 128 -16.81 -0.32 -4.38
N HIS A 129 -16.72 0.97 -4.71
CA HIS A 129 -17.64 1.97 -4.20
C HIS A 129 -19.09 1.59 -4.51
N GLY A 130 -19.95 1.73 -3.50
CA GLY A 130 -21.37 1.39 -3.55
C GLY A 130 -21.68 -0.11 -3.54
N GLU A 131 -20.69 -0.97 -3.31
CA GLU A 131 -20.93 -2.36 -2.95
C GLU A 131 -21.40 -2.44 -1.50
N GLU A 132 -22.49 -3.16 -1.24
CA GLU A 132 -22.88 -3.50 0.13
C GLU A 132 -22.02 -4.65 0.65
N TYR A 133 -21.53 -4.49 1.87
CA TYR A 133 -20.87 -5.55 2.62
C TYR A 133 -21.04 -5.30 4.11
N ASP A 134 -21.14 -6.39 4.87
CA ASP A 134 -21.08 -6.31 6.32
C ASP A 134 -19.66 -5.93 6.73
N SER A 135 -19.51 -4.66 7.15
CA SER A 135 -18.30 -4.21 7.81
C SER A 135 -18.18 -4.94 9.14
N PRO A 136 -17.09 -5.67 9.41
CA PRO A 136 -16.90 -6.34 10.68
C PRO A 136 -16.92 -5.31 11.81
N ALA A 137 -17.66 -5.61 12.89
CA ALA A 137 -17.55 -4.83 14.12
C ALA A 137 -16.16 -4.96 14.77
N GLU A 138 -15.45 -6.05 14.47
CA GLU A 138 -14.11 -6.30 14.96
C GLU A 138 -13.10 -5.35 14.32
N LYS A 139 -12.36 -4.63 15.15
CA LYS A 139 -11.22 -3.81 14.74
C LYS A 139 -9.92 -4.46 15.17
N ARG A 140 -8.89 -4.28 14.35
CA ARG A 140 -7.54 -4.76 14.57
C ARG A 140 -6.54 -3.63 14.44
N VAL A 141 -5.39 -3.83 15.07
CA VAL A 141 -4.27 -2.91 14.99
C VAL A 141 -3.43 -3.26 13.77
N TYR A 142 -3.14 -2.25 12.96
CA TYR A 142 -2.28 -2.33 11.79
C TYR A 142 -1.18 -1.27 11.90
N TYR A 143 0.01 -1.58 11.41
CA TYR A 143 1.12 -0.64 11.39
C TYR A 143 1.42 -0.27 9.95
N PHE A 144 1.65 1.00 9.70
CA PHE A 144 2.00 1.51 8.38
C PHE A 144 3.38 2.17 8.42
N GLU A 145 4.16 1.94 7.38
CA GLU A 145 5.46 2.58 7.20
C GLU A 145 5.38 3.64 6.12
N ASP A 146 6.09 4.75 6.36
CA ASP A 146 6.47 5.66 5.29
C ASP A 146 7.69 5.07 4.59
N GLN A 147 7.45 4.28 3.54
CA GLN A 147 8.52 3.80 2.68
C GLN A 147 8.49 4.54 1.35
N ARG A 148 9.55 5.32 1.08
CA ARG A 148 9.85 5.84 -0.26
C ARG A 148 8.67 6.56 -0.93
N SER A 149 7.88 7.32 -0.16
CA SER A 149 6.75 8.13 -0.64
C SER A 149 5.47 7.36 -0.97
N TYR A 150 5.27 6.15 -0.41
CA TYR A 150 3.98 5.46 -0.41
C TYR A 150 3.77 4.70 0.91
N HIS A 151 2.55 4.77 1.43
CA HIS A 151 2.16 4.26 2.74
C HIS A 151 1.74 2.80 2.65
N THR A 152 2.56 1.88 3.16
CA THR A 152 2.31 0.44 3.06
C THR A 152 2.07 -0.22 4.40
N LEU A 153 1.33 -1.32 4.38
CA LEU A 153 1.11 -2.15 5.54
C LEU A 153 2.42 -2.81 5.97
N LYS A 154 2.88 -2.50 7.18
CA LYS A 154 4.08 -3.09 7.76
C LYS A 154 3.85 -4.58 8.06
N THR A 155 4.86 -5.38 7.74
CA THR A 155 4.94 -6.80 8.12
C THR A 155 6.29 -7.12 8.75
N GLY A 156 6.40 -8.28 9.39
CA GLY A 156 7.59 -8.71 10.13
C GLY A 156 7.71 -8.09 11.51
N TRP A 157 8.94 -8.02 12.01
CA TRP A 157 9.23 -7.61 13.38
C TRP A 157 8.97 -6.12 13.63
N ILE A 158 8.38 -5.82 14.79
CA ILE A 158 8.30 -4.50 15.40
C ILE A 158 8.81 -4.57 16.84
N TYR A 159 9.43 -3.48 17.28
CA TYR A 159 9.80 -3.27 18.68
C TYR A 159 9.00 -2.08 19.22
N GLU A 160 8.16 -2.33 20.21
CA GLU A 160 7.28 -1.33 20.83
C GLU A 160 7.25 -1.58 22.34
N GLU A 161 7.28 -0.51 23.14
CA GLU A 161 7.15 -0.58 24.61
C GLU A 161 8.09 -1.58 25.31
N GLY A 162 9.30 -1.77 24.78
CA GLY A 162 10.28 -2.68 25.37
C GLY A 162 10.17 -4.14 24.89
N HIS A 163 9.21 -4.46 24.03
CA HIS A 163 8.88 -5.81 23.61
C HIS A 163 8.96 -5.98 22.09
N TRP A 164 9.34 -7.18 21.66
CA TRP A 164 9.28 -7.58 20.26
C TRP A 164 7.95 -8.22 19.96
N TYR A 165 7.36 -7.83 18.83
CA TYR A 165 6.17 -8.43 18.27
C TYR A 165 6.40 -8.76 16.80
N TYR A 166 5.59 -9.68 16.28
CA TYR A 166 5.65 -10.05 14.87
C TYR A 166 4.34 -9.74 14.17
N LEU A 167 4.42 -8.97 13.10
CA LEU A 167 3.32 -8.71 12.17
C LEU A 167 3.38 -9.74 11.05
N GLN A 168 2.27 -10.44 10.81
CA GLN A 168 2.24 -11.55 9.86
C GLN A 168 2.69 -11.09 8.45
N LYS A 169 3.65 -11.81 7.86
CA LYS A 169 4.06 -11.64 6.46
C LYS A 169 3.16 -12.45 5.53
N ASP A 170 3.05 -12.01 4.27
CA ASP A 170 2.49 -12.89 3.23
C ASP A 170 3.41 -14.12 3.08
N GLY A 171 2.85 -15.30 3.34
CA GLY A 171 3.57 -16.58 3.24
C GLY A 171 3.84 -17.03 1.81
N GLY A 172 3.37 -16.30 0.80
CA GLY A 172 3.43 -16.71 -0.60
C GLY A 172 2.41 -17.81 -0.95
N PHE A 173 2.36 -18.15 -2.25
CA PHE A 173 1.52 -19.09 -3.03
C PHE A 173 0.14 -19.55 -2.48
N ASP A 174 0.01 -19.97 -1.22
CA ASP A 174 -1.23 -20.46 -0.59
C ASP A 174 -2.09 -19.33 0.01
N SER A 175 -2.53 -18.44 -0.87
CA SER A 175 -2.61 -17.02 -0.54
C SER A 175 -4.01 -16.42 -0.35
N ARG A 176 -5.10 -17.20 -0.42
CA ARG A 176 -6.43 -16.59 -0.22
C ARG A 176 -6.78 -16.35 1.24
N ILE A 177 -6.50 -17.31 2.13
CA ILE A 177 -6.80 -17.18 3.57
C ILE A 177 -5.65 -16.48 4.30
N ASN A 178 -4.39 -16.85 4.01
CA ASN A 178 -3.22 -16.28 4.66
C ASN A 178 -3.03 -14.78 4.37
N ARG A 179 -3.57 -14.24 3.27
CA ARG A 179 -3.47 -12.80 2.97
C ARG A 179 -4.30 -11.92 3.90
N LEU A 180 -5.41 -12.42 4.43
CA LEU A 180 -6.27 -11.63 5.30
C LEU A 180 -5.59 -11.30 6.64
N THR A 181 -4.73 -12.20 7.12
CA THR A 181 -3.98 -11.99 8.37
C THR A 181 -2.70 -11.18 8.18
N VAL A 182 -2.30 -10.85 6.94
CA VAL A 182 -1.10 -10.05 6.67
C VAL A 182 -1.17 -8.71 7.40
N GLY A 183 -0.06 -8.35 8.03
CA GLY A 183 0.10 -7.14 8.84
C GLY A 183 -0.55 -7.20 10.22
N GLU A 184 -1.25 -8.29 10.56
CA GLU A 184 -1.82 -8.46 11.90
C GLU A 184 -0.81 -9.02 12.89
N LEU A 185 -1.05 -8.76 14.17
CA LEU A 185 -0.24 -9.30 15.26
C LEU A 185 -0.33 -10.84 15.31
N ALA A 186 0.81 -11.49 15.10
CA ALA A 186 0.95 -12.93 15.22
C ALA A 186 1.00 -13.38 16.69
N ARG A 187 0.55 -14.60 16.93
CA ARG A 187 0.49 -15.24 18.25
C ARG A 187 0.90 -16.70 18.13
N GLY A 188 1.52 -17.24 19.17
CA GLY A 188 2.05 -18.60 19.17
C GLY A 188 3.26 -18.75 18.25
N TRP A 189 3.35 -19.89 17.57
CA TRP A 189 4.48 -20.19 16.69
C TRP A 189 4.40 -19.42 15.37
N VAL A 190 5.47 -18.69 15.04
CA VAL A 190 5.62 -18.06 13.74
C VAL A 190 6.94 -18.44 13.10
N LYS A 191 6.93 -18.59 11.77
CA LYS A 191 8.13 -18.78 10.98
C LYS A 191 8.44 -17.50 10.22
N ASP A 192 9.60 -16.91 10.47
CA ASP A 192 10.04 -15.72 9.73
C ASP A 192 10.68 -16.13 8.41
N SER A 193 9.83 -16.50 7.46
CA SER A 193 10.27 -16.94 6.13
C SER A 193 10.70 -15.76 5.27
N PRO A 194 11.88 -15.83 4.61
CA PRO A 194 12.25 -14.84 3.61
C PRO A 194 11.31 -14.93 2.41
N LEU A 195 11.01 -13.78 1.80
CA LEU A 195 10.19 -13.71 0.61
C LEU A 195 11.00 -14.12 -0.64
N THR A 196 11.33 -15.40 -0.76
CA THR A 196 12.17 -15.98 -1.83
C THR A 196 11.56 -17.27 -2.36
N TYR A 197 11.93 -17.65 -3.59
CA TYR A 197 11.60 -18.96 -4.18
C TYR A 197 12.63 -20.04 -3.85
N ASP A 198 13.68 -19.66 -3.12
CA ASP A 198 14.73 -20.56 -2.66
C ASP A 198 14.20 -21.46 -1.54
N GLU A 199 13.89 -22.71 -1.90
CA GLU A 199 13.35 -23.71 -0.96
C GLU A 199 14.27 -24.00 0.23
N GLU A 200 15.58 -23.93 0.04
CA GLU A 200 16.55 -24.18 1.12
C GLU A 200 16.47 -23.06 2.16
N LYS A 201 16.39 -21.80 1.71
CA LYS A 201 16.17 -20.65 2.60
C LYS A 201 14.81 -20.69 3.30
N LEU A 202 13.77 -21.13 2.60
CA LEU A 202 12.44 -21.29 3.21
C LEU A 202 12.43 -22.38 4.29
N LYS A 203 13.13 -23.51 4.07
CA LYS A 203 13.26 -24.58 5.08
C LYS A 203 14.05 -24.11 6.29
N ALA A 204 15.16 -23.40 6.07
CA ALA A 204 16.06 -22.91 7.10
C ALA A 204 15.54 -21.71 7.92
N ALA A 205 14.41 -21.12 7.52
CA ALA A 205 13.85 -19.96 8.23
C ALA A 205 13.57 -20.28 9.72
N PRO A 206 13.98 -19.39 10.65
CA PRO A 206 13.82 -19.61 12.09
C PRO A 206 12.36 -19.57 12.54
N TRP A 207 12.08 -20.34 13.59
CA TRP A 207 10.82 -20.31 14.33
C TRP A 207 10.96 -19.43 15.57
N TYR A 208 9.90 -18.72 15.89
CA TYR A 208 9.77 -17.91 17.09
C TYR A 208 8.45 -18.23 17.77
N TYR A 209 8.43 -18.06 19.09
CA TYR A 209 7.22 -18.23 19.88
C TYR A 209 6.80 -16.88 20.46
N LEU A 210 5.57 -16.49 20.14
CA LEU A 210 4.92 -15.27 20.62
C LEU A 210 3.90 -15.70 21.67
N ASP A 211 3.84 -14.99 22.79
CA ASP A 211 2.86 -15.25 23.83
C ASP A 211 1.43 -15.25 23.26
N PRO A 212 0.63 -16.30 23.46
CA PRO A 212 -0.68 -16.41 22.84
C PRO A 212 -1.69 -15.33 23.27
N THR A 213 -1.47 -14.67 24.41
CA THR A 213 -2.39 -13.65 24.93
C THR A 213 -1.97 -12.25 24.47
N THR A 214 -0.69 -11.92 24.63
CA THR A 214 -0.14 -10.57 24.45
C THR A 214 0.55 -10.39 23.08
N GLY A 215 0.99 -11.46 22.44
CA GLY A 215 1.79 -11.42 21.22
C GLY A 215 3.26 -11.05 21.44
N ILE A 216 3.72 -10.91 22.69
CA ILE A 216 5.12 -10.60 23.02
C ILE A 216 5.99 -11.81 22.70
N MET A 217 7.07 -11.59 21.95
CA MET A 217 8.07 -12.61 21.66
C MET A 217 8.72 -13.13 22.94
N GLN A 218 8.68 -14.45 23.10
CA GLN A 218 9.32 -15.13 24.21
C GLN A 218 10.79 -15.44 23.88
N THR A 219 11.63 -15.39 24.91
CA THR A 219 13.05 -15.75 24.85
C THR A 219 13.38 -16.79 25.91
N GLY A 220 14.39 -17.62 25.65
CA GLY A 220 14.81 -18.65 26.59
C GLY A 220 13.85 -19.85 26.61
N TRP A 221 14.07 -20.77 27.56
CA TRP A 221 13.33 -22.02 27.62
C TRP A 221 11.83 -21.82 27.89
N GLN A 222 11.00 -22.39 27.01
CA GLN A 222 9.54 -22.43 27.11
C GLN A 222 9.06 -23.88 27.22
N PHE A 223 8.18 -24.17 28.19
CA PHE A 223 7.57 -25.49 28.35
C PHE A 223 6.14 -25.50 27.80
N LEU A 224 5.93 -26.12 26.64
CA LEU A 224 4.68 -26.10 25.89
C LEU A 224 4.29 -27.52 25.48
N GLY A 225 3.04 -27.93 25.69
CA GLY A 225 2.55 -29.24 25.23
C GLY A 225 3.40 -30.43 25.71
N ASN A 226 3.90 -30.37 26.95
CA ASN A 226 4.79 -31.37 27.55
C ASN A 226 6.18 -31.49 26.87
N ARG A 227 6.66 -30.43 26.24
CA ARG A 227 7.99 -30.35 25.59
C ARG A 227 8.66 -29.02 25.90
N TRP A 228 10.00 -29.03 25.94
CA TRP A 228 10.81 -27.83 26.10
C TRP A 228 11.26 -27.32 24.73
N TYR A 229 11.15 -26.00 24.55
CA TYR A 229 11.58 -25.27 23.36
C TYR A 229 12.50 -24.12 23.78
N TYR A 230 13.45 -23.77 22.93
CA TYR A 230 14.39 -22.67 23.15
C TYR A 230 14.41 -21.76 21.92
#